data_AF-A0A964LBK8-F1
#
_entry.id   AF-A0A964LBK8-F1
#
_cell.length_a   1.000
_cell.length_b   1.000
_cell.length_c   1.000
_cell.angle_alpha   90.00
_cell.angle_beta   90.00
_cell.angle_gamma   90.00
#
_symmetry.space_group_name_H-M   'P 1'
#
loop_
_entity.id
_entity.type
_entity.pdbx_description
1 polymer ?
#
loop_
_entity_poly.entity_id
_entity_poly.type
_entity_poly.pdbx_seq_one_letter_code
_entity_poly.pdbx_strand_id
1 'polypeptide(L)'
;MKLHQWFTAAMICCLGVLAPLWAQDKEEPKPMPKSVVLVREHIDKMEFGKEAGEVTLQAGAAVNAVFPEHHMVIVRFRIYPVARIMPEGLSASNIFAVTKEGKLQHLKDAKTLEKFFRANHAAVKNDKEAKTLLAAWLTLTPEFHQDGMFKFEVMAKEFAYEDNKATGRATVMQGGNGQVSAELLIDKEGKLAKATEKAAIRPGPRPICQATKLLDADPLVRRIVEQDLLIMGLSARDYLMEQRERATPELRQAIDRLWQQIQRNGW
;
A
#
# COMPACT_ATOMS: atom_id res chain seq x y z
N MET A 1 57.56 5.35 49.77
CA MET A 1 58.63 5.76 48.81
C MET A 1 58.09 5.51 47.42
N LYS A 2 57.79 6.56 46.63
CA LYS A 2 58.56 7.01 45.44
C LYS A 2 58.72 5.87 44.41
N LEU A 3 58.38 5.94 43.12
CA LEU A 3 58.20 7.05 42.17
C LEU A 3 57.66 6.43 40.84
N HIS A 4 56.76 7.11 40.13
CA HIS A 4 56.86 7.45 38.69
C HIS A 4 57.07 6.32 37.63
N GLN A 5 56.14 6.11 36.69
CA GLN A 5 56.09 6.72 35.32
C GLN A 5 56.24 5.53 34.33
N TRP A 6 55.44 5.29 33.28
CA TRP A 6 55.27 6.04 32.04
C TRP A 6 54.07 5.46 31.24
N PHE A 7 53.39 6.36 30.53
CA PHE A 7 52.39 6.10 29.49
C PHE A 7 53.00 5.39 28.27
N THR A 8 52.32 4.36 27.75
CA THR A 8 52.39 4.00 26.33
C THR A 8 50.98 3.74 25.80
N ALA A 9 50.44 4.74 25.11
CA ALA A 9 49.21 4.65 24.36
C ALA A 9 49.43 3.80 23.10
N ALA A 10 48.78 2.63 23.04
CA ALA A 10 48.66 1.85 21.82
C ALA A 10 47.48 2.38 21.00
N MET A 11 47.79 3.29 20.07
CA MET A 11 46.85 3.77 19.06
C MET A 11 46.68 2.68 17.99
N ILE A 12 45.65 1.85 18.14
CA ILE A 12 45.24 0.87 17.13
C ILE A 12 44.50 1.63 16.03
N CYS A 13 45.17 1.84 14.90
CA CYS A 13 44.57 2.27 13.65
C CYS A 13 43.65 1.16 13.13
N CYS A 14 42.36 1.23 13.47
CA CYS A 14 41.32 0.53 12.73
C CYS A 14 41.16 1.20 11.35
N LEU A 15 41.94 0.72 10.36
CA LEU A 15 41.65 0.91 8.95
C LEU A 15 40.34 0.18 8.63
N GLY A 16 39.22 0.81 8.92
CA GLY A 16 37.91 0.39 8.46
C GLY A 16 37.88 0.46 6.94
N VAL A 17 37.89 -0.69 6.29
CA VAL A 17 37.60 -0.81 4.87
C VAL A 17 36.18 -0.26 4.66
N LEU A 18 36.09 0.96 4.14
CA LEU A 18 34.88 1.52 3.57
C LEU A 18 34.55 0.69 2.33
N ALA A 19 33.83 -0.41 2.51
CA ALA A 19 33.15 -1.05 1.41
C ALA A 19 32.23 0.00 0.78
N PRO A 20 32.28 0.22 -0.54
CA PRO A 20 31.41 1.18 -1.18
C PRO A 20 29.96 0.77 -0.92
N LEU A 21 29.19 1.69 -0.35
CA LEU A 21 27.75 1.62 -0.07
C LEU A 21 26.88 1.36 -1.32
N TRP A 22 27.49 1.11 -2.47
CA TRP A 22 26.87 0.99 -3.80
C TRP A 22 26.86 -0.46 -4.32
N ALA A 23 27.45 -1.40 -3.58
CA ALA A 23 27.22 -2.83 -3.81
C ALA A 23 25.96 -3.29 -3.05
N GLN A 24 24.82 -2.62 -3.31
CA GLN A 24 23.54 -3.29 -3.12
C GLN A 24 23.41 -4.26 -4.28
N ASP A 25 23.58 -5.55 -4.00
CA ASP A 25 23.26 -6.61 -4.94
C ASP A 25 21.89 -6.29 -5.55
N LYS A 26 21.89 -6.00 -6.86
CA LYS A 26 20.65 -5.88 -7.63
C LYS A 26 20.01 -7.26 -7.60
N GLU A 27 19.13 -7.51 -6.64
CA GLU A 27 18.27 -8.69 -6.67
C GLU A 27 17.57 -8.70 -8.03
N GLU A 28 17.82 -9.74 -8.82
CA GLU A 28 17.15 -9.91 -10.10
C GLU A 28 15.63 -9.89 -9.87
N PRO A 29 14.86 -9.17 -10.70
CA PRO A 29 13.42 -9.05 -10.51
C PRO A 29 12.79 -10.44 -10.56
N LYS A 30 12.25 -10.90 -9.43
CA LYS A 30 11.54 -12.17 -9.37
C LYS A 30 10.43 -12.20 -10.42
N PRO A 31 10.29 -13.29 -11.19
CA PRO A 31 9.27 -13.36 -12.22
C PRO A 31 7.88 -13.13 -11.61
N MET A 32 7.10 -12.23 -12.23
CA MET A 32 5.75 -11.91 -11.77
C MET A 32 4.86 -13.17 -11.81
N PRO A 33 4.03 -13.42 -10.78
CA PRO A 33 3.08 -14.52 -10.80
C PRO A 33 2.11 -14.43 -11.99
N LYS A 34 1.74 -15.58 -12.57
CA LYS A 34 0.82 -15.64 -13.73
C LYS A 34 -0.51 -14.92 -13.49
N SER A 35 -1.04 -14.94 -12.26
CA SER A 35 -2.27 -14.22 -11.89
C SER A 35 -2.13 -12.71 -11.98
N VAL A 36 -0.97 -12.16 -11.61
CA VAL A 36 -0.67 -10.73 -11.72
C VAL A 36 -0.59 -10.31 -13.18
N VAL A 37 0.06 -11.13 -14.03
CA VAL A 37 0.14 -10.88 -15.48
C VAL A 37 -1.26 -10.89 -16.10
N LEU A 38 -2.09 -11.89 -15.78
CA LEU A 38 -3.45 -12.00 -16.30
C LEU A 38 -4.32 -10.79 -15.92
N VAL A 39 -4.25 -10.34 -14.66
CA VAL A 39 -4.97 -9.15 -14.21
C VAL A 39 -4.44 -7.90 -14.88
N ARG A 40 -3.12 -7.75 -15.03
CA ARG A 40 -2.52 -6.62 -15.76
C ARG A 40 -3.01 -6.58 -17.20
N GLU A 41 -2.99 -7.69 -17.92
CA GLU A 41 -3.50 -7.78 -19.29
C GLU A 41 -5.00 -7.47 -19.39
N HIS A 42 -5.79 -7.88 -18.38
CA HIS A 42 -7.20 -7.55 -18.32
C HIS A 42 -7.44 -6.04 -18.14
N ILE A 43 -6.69 -5.42 -17.24
CA ILE A 43 -6.76 -3.98 -16.97
C ILE A 43 -6.27 -3.18 -18.18
N ASP A 44 -5.15 -3.55 -18.79
CA ASP A 44 -4.57 -2.82 -19.93
C ASP A 44 -5.47 -2.78 -21.17
N LYS A 45 -6.44 -3.69 -21.27
CA LYS A 45 -7.48 -3.71 -22.32
C LYS A 45 -8.62 -2.71 -22.07
N MET A 46 -8.74 -2.19 -20.85
CA MET A 46 -9.74 -1.19 -20.50
C MET A 46 -9.25 0.21 -20.87
N GLU A 47 -10.19 1.12 -21.11
CA GLU A 47 -9.88 2.54 -21.29
C GLU A 47 -9.20 3.08 -20.02
N PHE A 48 -8.08 3.78 -20.17
CA PHE A 48 -7.21 4.25 -19.07
C PHE A 48 -6.57 3.14 -18.20
N GLY A 49 -6.68 1.87 -18.59
CA GLY A 49 -6.12 0.76 -17.82
C GLY A 49 -4.60 0.83 -17.62
N LYS A 50 -3.88 1.33 -18.63
CA LYS A 50 -2.42 1.53 -18.57
C LYS A 50 -1.97 2.54 -17.51
N GLU A 51 -2.91 3.36 -17.00
CA GLU A 51 -2.65 4.29 -15.90
C GLU A 51 -2.71 3.60 -14.52
N ALA A 52 -2.99 2.29 -14.46
CA ALA A 52 -2.94 1.51 -13.24
C ALA A 52 -1.54 1.56 -12.60
N GLY A 53 -1.48 2.10 -11.38
CA GLY A 53 -0.24 2.37 -10.69
C GLY A 53 0.45 1.11 -10.20
N GLU A 54 -0.25 0.30 -9.41
CA GLU A 54 0.31 -0.88 -8.76
C GLU A 54 -0.60 -2.09 -8.98
N VAL A 55 -0.03 -3.20 -9.44
CA VAL A 55 -0.71 -4.50 -9.55
C VAL A 55 0.11 -5.50 -8.75
N THR A 56 -0.39 -5.94 -7.61
CA THR A 56 0.36 -6.79 -6.66
C THR A 56 -0.44 -8.00 -6.22
N LEU A 57 0.29 -9.06 -5.87
CA LEU A 57 -0.30 -10.26 -5.26
C LEU A 57 -0.43 -10.05 -3.74
N GLN A 58 -1.63 -10.20 -3.21
CA GLN A 58 -1.86 -10.21 -1.76
C GLN A 58 -1.55 -11.61 -1.19
N ALA A 59 -0.27 -11.86 -0.94
CA ALA A 59 0.24 -13.16 -0.50
C ALA A 59 0.16 -13.40 1.04
N GLY A 60 -0.82 -12.80 1.72
CA GLY A 60 -0.95 -12.93 3.17
C GLY A 60 -1.27 -14.36 3.60
N ALA A 61 -0.60 -14.87 4.64
CA ALA A 61 -0.76 -16.26 5.10
C ALA A 61 -2.22 -16.64 5.39
N ALA A 62 -3.00 -15.73 6.00
CA ALA A 62 -4.42 -15.96 6.25
C ALA A 62 -5.25 -16.02 4.96
N VAL A 63 -4.99 -15.13 4.00
CA VAL A 63 -5.68 -15.11 2.71
C VAL A 63 -5.43 -16.41 1.94
N ASN A 64 -4.18 -16.86 1.89
CA ASN A 64 -3.81 -18.11 1.22
C ASN A 64 -4.38 -19.34 1.92
N ALA A 65 -4.45 -19.33 3.26
CA ALA A 65 -5.04 -20.43 4.02
C ALA A 65 -6.56 -20.55 3.79
N VAL A 66 -7.26 -19.41 3.64
CA VAL A 66 -8.70 -19.39 3.40
C VAL A 66 -9.04 -19.72 1.95
N PHE A 67 -8.21 -19.28 0.99
CA PHE A 67 -8.44 -19.44 -0.45
C PHE A 67 -7.27 -20.11 -1.17
N PRO A 68 -6.97 -21.40 -0.90
CA PRO A 68 -5.81 -22.08 -1.49
C PRO A 68 -5.88 -22.23 -3.02
N GLU A 69 -7.08 -22.15 -3.60
CA GLU A 69 -7.33 -22.25 -5.05
C GLU A 69 -7.41 -20.89 -5.76
N HIS A 70 -7.25 -19.79 -5.02
CA HIS A 70 -7.34 -18.44 -5.59
C HIS A 70 -6.13 -17.60 -5.22
N HIS A 71 -5.67 -16.79 -6.17
CA HIS A 71 -4.75 -15.70 -5.95
C HIS A 71 -5.55 -14.40 -5.85
N MET A 72 -5.37 -13.67 -4.74
CA MET A 72 -5.92 -12.33 -4.58
C MET A 72 -4.93 -11.32 -5.15
N VAL A 73 -5.33 -10.62 -6.22
CA VAL A 73 -4.54 -9.59 -6.87
C VAL A 73 -5.17 -8.24 -6.59
N ILE A 74 -4.38 -7.29 -6.11
CA ILE A 74 -4.79 -5.92 -5.82
C ILE A 74 -4.35 -5.03 -6.99
N VAL A 75 -5.27 -4.21 -7.50
CA VAL A 75 -5.01 -3.21 -8.53
C VAL A 75 -5.30 -1.84 -7.94
N ARG A 76 -4.28 -1.01 -7.80
CA ARG A 76 -4.39 0.36 -7.29
C ARG A 76 -4.16 1.38 -8.38
N PHE A 77 -5.07 2.34 -8.45
CA PHE A 77 -4.95 3.54 -9.25
C PHE A 77 -4.49 4.67 -8.34
N ARG A 78 -3.44 5.39 -8.75
CA ARG A 78 -2.93 6.50 -7.95
C ARG A 78 -3.93 7.64 -7.99
N ILE A 79 -4.43 8.03 -6.82
CA ILE A 79 -5.21 9.26 -6.64
C ILE A 79 -4.30 10.38 -6.13
N TYR A 80 -3.27 10.01 -5.36
CA TYR A 80 -2.29 10.94 -4.81
C TYR A 80 -0.85 10.53 -5.17
N PRO A 81 0.06 11.52 -5.31
CA PRO A 81 -0.21 12.95 -5.28
C PRO A 81 -0.88 13.46 -6.59
N VAL A 82 -1.00 12.61 -7.61
CA VAL A 82 -1.68 12.94 -8.87
C VAL A 82 -2.73 11.90 -9.20
N ALA A 83 -3.95 12.40 -9.39
CA ALA A 83 -5.09 11.60 -9.76
C ALA A 83 -4.95 11.14 -11.22
N ARG A 84 -4.93 9.83 -11.40
CA ARG A 84 -5.08 9.20 -12.72
C ARG A 84 -6.54 8.96 -13.02
N ILE A 85 -6.90 9.06 -14.29
CA ILE A 85 -8.23 8.67 -14.75
C ILE A 85 -8.33 7.15 -14.57
N MET A 86 -9.41 6.70 -13.95
CA MET A 86 -9.68 5.28 -13.71
C MET A 86 -10.63 4.75 -14.78
N PRO A 87 -10.46 3.50 -15.22
CA PRO A 87 -11.46 2.83 -16.05
C PRO A 87 -12.85 2.83 -15.39
N GLU A 88 -13.90 2.87 -16.21
CA GLU A 88 -15.27 2.81 -15.70
C GLU A 88 -15.50 1.53 -14.87
N GLY A 89 -16.15 1.68 -13.72
CA GLY A 89 -16.45 0.56 -12.82
C GLY A 89 -15.32 0.15 -11.87
N LEU A 90 -14.14 0.77 -11.97
CA LEU A 90 -13.04 0.60 -11.03
C LEU A 90 -12.96 1.76 -10.03
N SER A 91 -12.35 1.48 -8.88
CA SER A 91 -12.07 2.46 -7.83
C SER A 91 -10.56 2.66 -7.64
N ALA A 92 -10.17 3.46 -6.64
CA ALA A 92 -8.77 3.69 -6.26
C ALA A 92 -8.00 2.39 -6.00
N SER A 93 -8.68 1.35 -5.51
CA SER A 93 -8.09 0.08 -5.14
C SER A 93 -9.13 -1.03 -5.31
N ASN A 94 -8.76 -2.05 -6.08
CA ASN A 94 -9.65 -3.09 -6.55
C ASN A 94 -9.05 -4.45 -6.22
N ILE A 95 -9.91 -5.41 -5.90
CA ILE A 95 -9.50 -6.78 -5.60
C ILE A 95 -10.00 -7.68 -6.73
N PHE A 96 -9.10 -8.49 -7.27
CA PHE A 96 -9.40 -9.53 -8.23
C PHE A 96 -9.05 -10.89 -7.64
N ALA A 97 -10.02 -11.81 -7.63
CA ALA A 97 -9.76 -13.21 -7.35
C ALA A 97 -9.46 -13.93 -8.66
N VAL A 98 -8.30 -14.59 -8.74
CA VAL A 98 -7.89 -15.37 -9.92
C VAL A 98 -7.75 -16.83 -9.51
N THR A 99 -8.53 -17.72 -10.11
CA THR A 99 -8.38 -19.16 -9.85
C THR A 99 -7.08 -19.69 -10.44
N LYS A 100 -6.62 -20.87 -10.02
CA LYS A 100 -5.43 -21.51 -10.61
C LYS A 100 -5.58 -21.80 -12.11
N GLU A 101 -6.81 -21.97 -12.59
CA GLU A 101 -7.17 -22.15 -14.00
C GLU A 101 -7.17 -20.82 -14.78
N GLY A 102 -6.96 -19.68 -14.11
CA GLY A 102 -6.91 -18.36 -14.72
C GLY A 102 -8.27 -17.67 -14.86
N LYS A 103 -9.32 -18.17 -14.18
CA LYS A 103 -10.62 -17.46 -14.17
C LYS A 103 -10.53 -16.24 -13.26
N LEU A 104 -10.84 -15.07 -13.82
CA LEU A 104 -10.81 -13.79 -13.11
C LEU A 104 -12.19 -13.37 -12.64
N GLN A 105 -12.28 -12.92 -11.38
CA GLN A 105 -13.47 -12.32 -10.79
C GLN A 105 -13.10 -11.01 -10.09
N HIS A 106 -13.76 -9.91 -10.47
CA HIS A 106 -13.63 -8.63 -9.77
C HIS A 106 -14.52 -8.59 -8.53
N LEU A 107 -13.93 -8.27 -7.39
CA LEU A 107 -14.59 -8.07 -6.09
C LEU A 107 -14.60 -6.56 -5.84
N LYS A 108 -15.66 -5.90 -6.28
CA LYS A 108 -15.75 -4.42 -6.34
C LYS A 108 -16.03 -3.75 -4.99
N ASP A 109 -16.58 -4.49 -4.03
CA ASP A 109 -17.05 -3.95 -2.75
C ASP A 109 -17.14 -5.06 -1.69
N ALA A 110 -17.35 -4.66 -0.43
CA ALA A 110 -17.48 -5.59 0.70
C ALA A 110 -18.62 -6.62 0.52
N LYS A 111 -19.70 -6.28 -0.21
CA LYS A 111 -20.83 -7.21 -0.44
C LYS A 111 -20.44 -8.32 -1.41
N THR A 112 -19.71 -7.99 -2.48
CA THR A 112 -19.18 -8.97 -3.44
C THR A 112 -18.09 -9.82 -2.80
N LEU A 113 -17.26 -9.23 -1.94
CA LEU A 113 -16.29 -9.98 -1.13
C LEU A 113 -16.99 -10.96 -0.18
N GLU A 114 -18.06 -10.55 0.51
CA GLU A 114 -18.83 -11.44 1.39
C GLU A 114 -19.38 -12.65 0.63
N LYS A 115 -20.01 -12.40 -0.53
CA LYS A 115 -20.50 -13.48 -1.41
C LYS A 115 -19.37 -14.41 -1.84
N PHE A 116 -18.21 -13.85 -2.16
CA PHE A 116 -17.04 -14.63 -2.54
C PHE A 116 -16.54 -15.51 -1.39
N PHE A 117 -16.45 -14.98 -0.17
CA PHE A 117 -16.09 -15.76 1.02
C PHE A 117 -17.05 -16.93 1.20
N ARG A 118 -18.36 -16.65 1.28
CA ARG A 118 -19.42 -17.67 1.44
C ARG A 118 -19.27 -18.86 0.50
N ALA A 119 -18.95 -18.58 -0.77
CA ALA A 119 -18.83 -19.58 -1.80
C ALA A 119 -17.52 -20.39 -1.72
N ASN A 120 -16.39 -19.77 -1.36
CA ASN A 120 -15.08 -20.33 -1.65
C ASN A 120 -14.26 -20.78 -0.43
N HIS A 121 -14.61 -20.38 0.81
CA HIS A 121 -13.86 -20.84 1.98
C HIS A 121 -14.29 -22.25 2.43
N ALA A 122 -13.35 -23.02 2.99
CA ALA A 122 -13.66 -24.30 3.64
C ALA A 122 -14.47 -24.08 4.93
N ALA A 123 -15.32 -25.05 5.30
CA ALA A 123 -16.10 -24.96 6.54
C ALA A 123 -15.17 -24.82 7.76
N VAL A 124 -15.45 -23.83 8.60
CA VAL A 124 -14.72 -23.51 9.83
C VAL A 124 -15.09 -24.51 10.92
N LYS A 125 -14.08 -25.15 11.53
CA LYS A 125 -14.26 -26.22 12.51
C LYS A 125 -13.86 -25.83 13.93
N ASN A 126 -13.06 -24.78 14.08
CA ASN A 126 -12.49 -24.37 15.35
C ASN A 126 -12.19 -22.86 15.39
N ASP A 127 -11.90 -22.38 16.60
CA ASP A 127 -11.55 -20.97 16.87
C ASP A 127 -10.39 -20.47 15.99
N LYS A 128 -9.35 -21.27 15.81
CA LYS A 128 -8.18 -20.89 15.00
C LYS A 128 -8.57 -20.64 13.54
N GLU A 129 -9.40 -21.49 12.97
CA GLU A 129 -9.92 -21.33 11.60
C GLU A 129 -10.85 -20.11 11.48
N ALA A 130 -11.71 -19.85 12.48
CA ALA A 130 -12.56 -18.66 12.52
C ALA A 130 -11.73 -17.36 12.57
N LYS A 131 -10.69 -17.34 13.39
CA LYS A 131 -9.72 -16.22 13.48
C LYS A 131 -8.91 -16.06 12.20
N THR A 132 -8.59 -17.15 11.51
CA THR A 132 -7.91 -17.10 10.20
C THR A 132 -8.83 -16.53 9.12
N LEU A 133 -10.11 -16.92 9.11
CA LEU A 133 -11.14 -16.35 8.23
C LEU A 133 -11.28 -14.83 8.48
N LEU A 134 -11.35 -14.42 9.74
CA LEU A 134 -11.39 -13.02 10.15
C LEU A 134 -10.12 -12.26 9.75
N ALA A 135 -8.93 -12.84 9.90
CA ALA A 135 -7.67 -12.25 9.46
C ALA A 135 -7.69 -11.99 7.95
N ALA A 136 -8.13 -12.97 7.15
CA ALA A 136 -8.24 -12.82 5.70
C ALA A 136 -9.23 -11.72 5.33
N TRP A 137 -10.38 -11.66 6.01
CA TRP A 137 -11.37 -10.59 5.83
C TRP A 137 -10.77 -9.20 6.11
N LEU A 138 -10.18 -9.01 7.29
CA LEU A 138 -9.55 -7.75 7.71
C LEU A 138 -8.26 -7.41 6.95
N THR A 139 -7.72 -8.35 6.17
CA THR A 139 -6.62 -8.07 5.24
C THR A 139 -7.16 -7.49 3.94
N LEU A 140 -8.30 -7.98 3.46
CA LEU A 140 -8.85 -7.62 2.15
C LEU A 140 -9.78 -6.40 2.22
N THR A 141 -10.63 -6.28 3.24
CA THR A 141 -11.60 -5.16 3.28
C THR A 141 -10.98 -3.77 3.38
N PRO A 142 -9.84 -3.53 4.08
CA PRO A 142 -9.23 -2.21 4.09
C PRO A 142 -8.78 -1.74 2.70
N GLU A 143 -8.56 -2.67 1.76
CA GLU A 143 -8.21 -2.30 0.38
C GLU A 143 -9.33 -1.49 -0.28
N PHE A 144 -10.60 -1.66 0.10
CA PHE A 144 -11.69 -0.81 -0.45
C PHE A 144 -11.66 0.63 0.06
N HIS A 145 -10.89 0.92 1.11
CA HIS A 145 -10.68 2.26 1.65
C HIS A 145 -9.31 2.85 1.27
N GLN A 146 -8.53 2.11 0.49
CA GLN A 146 -7.18 2.48 0.13
C GLN A 146 -7.19 3.57 -0.95
N ASP A 147 -6.35 4.60 -0.75
CA ASP A 147 -6.10 5.70 -1.67
C ASP A 147 -4.63 5.75 -2.16
N GLY A 148 -3.86 4.72 -1.78
CA GLY A 148 -2.43 4.59 -2.04
C GLY A 148 -1.54 5.04 -0.87
N MET A 149 -2.11 5.70 0.16
CA MET A 149 -1.35 6.28 1.27
C MET A 149 -1.55 5.53 2.58
N PHE A 150 -2.66 4.82 2.75
CA PHE A 150 -2.91 4.09 3.99
C PHE A 150 -2.01 2.86 4.11
N LYS A 151 -1.48 2.62 5.31
CA LYS A 151 -0.94 1.32 5.70
C LYS A 151 -1.75 0.78 6.85
N PHE A 152 -2.34 -0.39 6.66
CA PHE A 152 -3.16 -1.06 7.68
C PHE A 152 -2.37 -2.19 8.32
N GLU A 153 -2.59 -2.40 9.61
CA GLU A 153 -2.09 -3.56 10.34
C GLU A 153 -3.26 -4.31 10.99
N VAL A 154 -3.32 -5.63 10.77
CA VAL A 154 -4.35 -6.49 11.35
C VAL A 154 -3.97 -6.83 12.79
N MET A 155 -4.81 -6.43 13.75
CA MET A 155 -4.52 -6.58 15.18
C MET A 155 -4.93 -7.97 15.69
N ALA A 156 -4.23 -9.02 15.23
CA ALA A 156 -4.58 -10.42 15.50
C ALA A 156 -4.69 -10.77 17.00
N LYS A 157 -3.93 -10.05 17.85
CA LYS A 157 -3.98 -10.21 19.32
C LYS A 157 -5.32 -9.82 19.95
N GLU A 158 -6.16 -9.09 19.21
CA GLU A 158 -7.46 -8.58 19.68
C GLU A 158 -8.63 -9.41 19.12
N PHE A 159 -8.35 -10.53 18.46
CA PHE A 159 -9.37 -11.35 17.85
C PHE A 159 -10.10 -12.18 18.90
N ALA A 160 -11.42 -12.19 18.82
CA ALA A 160 -12.29 -13.02 19.63
C ALA A 160 -13.22 -13.87 18.75
N TYR A 161 -13.55 -15.07 19.23
CA TYR A 161 -14.54 -15.95 18.60
C TYR A 161 -15.42 -16.59 19.68
N GLU A 162 -16.66 -16.15 19.75
CA GLU A 162 -17.64 -16.56 20.76
C GLU A 162 -19.02 -16.66 20.09
N ASP A 163 -19.84 -17.63 20.46
CA ASP A 163 -21.20 -17.82 19.92
C ASP A 163 -21.30 -17.78 18.38
N ASN A 164 -20.36 -18.46 17.71
CA ASN A 164 -20.19 -18.46 16.24
C ASN A 164 -19.97 -17.08 15.61
N LYS A 165 -19.45 -16.13 16.39
CA LYS A 165 -19.17 -14.77 15.96
C LYS A 165 -17.69 -14.45 16.13
N ALA A 166 -16.99 -14.22 15.02
CA ALA A 166 -15.60 -13.77 15.03
C ALA A 166 -15.54 -12.24 14.96
N THR A 167 -14.81 -11.59 15.85
CA THR A 167 -14.67 -10.12 15.89
C THR A 167 -13.21 -9.69 15.99
N GLY A 168 -12.88 -8.56 15.38
CA GLY A 168 -11.54 -7.98 15.41
C GLY A 168 -11.45 -6.67 14.64
N ARG A 169 -10.23 -6.12 14.50
CA ARG A 169 -9.98 -4.89 13.75
C ARG A 169 -8.62 -4.85 13.04
N ALA A 170 -8.54 -3.99 12.04
CA ALA A 170 -7.31 -3.51 11.44
C ALA A 170 -7.14 -2.01 11.74
N THR A 171 -5.93 -1.56 12.08
CA THR A 171 -5.62 -0.18 12.47
C THR A 171 -4.81 0.51 11.39
N VAL A 172 -5.06 1.80 11.16
CA VAL A 172 -4.23 2.63 10.27
C VAL A 172 -2.92 2.97 10.98
N MET A 173 -1.81 2.48 10.43
CA MET A 173 -0.45 2.73 10.93
C MET A 173 0.23 3.91 10.23
N GLN A 174 -0.14 4.18 8.97
CA GLN A 174 0.37 5.31 8.20
C GLN A 174 -0.71 5.84 7.24
N GLY A 175 -0.58 7.10 6.82
CA GLY A 175 -1.50 7.73 5.86
C GLY A 175 -2.72 8.37 6.51
N GLY A 176 -2.83 8.36 7.83
CA GLY A 176 -3.97 8.95 8.55
C GLY A 176 -4.14 8.28 9.89
N ASN A 177 -5.38 8.26 10.38
CA ASN A 177 -5.72 7.62 11.64
C ASN A 177 -7.08 6.92 11.55
N GLY A 178 -7.30 5.95 12.44
CA GLY A 178 -8.56 5.23 12.54
C GLY A 178 -8.39 3.72 12.43
N GLN A 179 -9.51 3.04 12.24
CA GLN A 179 -9.57 1.58 12.20
C GLN A 179 -10.73 1.07 11.35
N VAL A 180 -10.62 -0.18 10.91
CA VAL A 180 -11.69 -0.98 10.32
C VAL A 180 -11.99 -2.11 11.30
N SER A 181 -13.21 -2.15 11.83
CA SER A 181 -13.68 -3.25 12.69
C SER A 181 -14.58 -4.19 11.90
N ALA A 182 -14.48 -5.49 12.15
CA ALA A 182 -15.28 -6.50 11.49
C ALA A 182 -15.91 -7.47 12.47
N GLU A 183 -17.11 -7.92 12.13
CA GLU A 183 -17.85 -9.00 12.76
C GLU A 183 -18.27 -10.00 11.69
N LEU A 184 -17.84 -11.26 11.85
CA LEU A 184 -18.22 -12.37 10.98
C LEU A 184 -19.11 -13.33 11.77
N LEU A 185 -20.34 -13.52 11.30
CA LEU A 185 -21.22 -14.57 11.80
C LEU A 185 -20.98 -15.83 11.00
N ILE A 186 -20.77 -16.95 11.67
CA ILE A 186 -20.56 -18.27 11.08
C ILE A 186 -21.81 -19.11 11.39
N ASP A 187 -22.34 -19.82 10.41
CA ASP A 187 -23.48 -20.72 10.63
C ASP A 187 -23.03 -22.06 11.25
N LYS A 188 -24.02 -22.94 11.49
CA LYS A 188 -23.78 -24.25 12.09
C LYS A 188 -23.00 -25.18 11.16
N GLU A 189 -23.01 -24.91 9.87
CA GLU A 189 -22.27 -25.60 8.81
C GLU A 189 -20.83 -25.10 8.69
N GLY A 190 -20.42 -24.13 9.51
CA GLY A 190 -19.09 -23.54 9.49
C GLY A 190 -18.87 -22.60 8.30
N LYS A 191 -19.94 -22.13 7.65
CA LYS A 191 -19.91 -21.20 6.52
C LYS A 191 -20.20 -19.77 6.98
N LEU A 192 -19.74 -18.80 6.21
CA LEU A 192 -19.98 -17.38 6.51
C LEU A 192 -21.48 -17.05 6.42
N ALA A 193 -22.10 -16.89 7.58
CA ALA A 193 -23.44 -16.40 7.84
C ALA A 193 -23.72 -14.97 7.36
N LYS A 194 -22.79 -14.06 7.67
CA LYS A 194 -22.86 -12.61 7.39
C LYS A 194 -21.52 -11.98 7.74
N ALA A 195 -21.14 -10.94 7.04
CA ALA A 195 -20.05 -10.06 7.46
C ALA A 195 -20.60 -8.65 7.70
N THR A 196 -20.19 -8.03 8.80
CA THR A 196 -20.46 -6.61 9.09
C THR A 196 -19.15 -5.90 9.29
N GLU A 197 -19.00 -4.75 8.65
CA GLU A 197 -17.82 -3.92 8.74
C GLU A 197 -18.19 -2.52 9.20
N LYS A 198 -17.37 -1.95 10.07
CA LYS A 198 -17.43 -0.54 10.45
C LYS A 198 -16.05 0.09 10.25
N ALA A 199 -15.94 0.92 9.23
CA ALA A 199 -14.75 1.73 8.99
C ALA A 199 -14.91 3.11 9.65
N ALA A 200 -13.94 3.46 10.49
CA ALA A 200 -13.81 4.78 11.10
C ALA A 200 -12.41 5.31 10.77
N ILE A 201 -12.17 5.57 9.49
CA ILE A 201 -10.89 6.02 8.95
C ILE A 201 -10.99 7.53 8.66
N ARG A 202 -9.92 8.27 8.98
CA ARG A 202 -9.74 9.66 8.61
C ARG A 202 -8.44 9.80 7.82
N PRO A 203 -8.48 10.32 6.58
CA PRO A 203 -7.27 10.57 5.82
C PRO A 203 -6.44 11.65 6.52
N GLY A 204 -5.13 11.45 6.57
CA GLY A 204 -4.18 12.52 6.87
C GLY A 204 -4.09 13.53 5.72
N PRO A 205 -3.18 14.51 5.81
CA PRO A 205 -2.91 15.42 4.70
C PRO A 205 -2.62 14.67 3.39
N ARG A 206 -3.23 15.12 2.29
CA ARG A 206 -3.08 14.58 0.93
C ARG A 206 -2.66 15.69 -0.02
N PRO A 207 -1.36 16.06 -0.03
CA PRO A 207 -0.89 17.09 -0.94
C PRO A 207 -1.12 16.63 -2.38
N ILE A 208 -1.78 17.48 -3.17
CA ILE A 208 -1.97 17.26 -4.60
C ILE A 208 -0.80 17.91 -5.29
N CYS A 209 -0.12 17.18 -6.18
CA CYS A 209 0.99 17.78 -6.87
C CYS A 209 0.51 18.74 -7.96
N GLN A 210 0.77 20.02 -7.71
CA GLN A 210 0.45 21.11 -8.63
C GLN A 210 1.74 21.68 -9.24
N ALA A 211 2.74 20.85 -9.55
CA ALA A 211 4.05 21.33 -10.01
C ALA A 211 3.96 22.28 -11.23
N THR A 212 2.96 22.11 -12.10
CA THR A 212 2.68 23.01 -13.23
C THR A 212 2.32 24.44 -12.82
N LYS A 213 1.98 24.67 -11.54
CA LYS A 213 1.63 25.95 -10.92
C LYS A 213 2.81 26.62 -10.19
N LEU A 214 4.03 26.07 -10.26
CA LEU A 214 5.22 26.72 -9.72
C LEU A 214 5.54 28.07 -10.39
N LEU A 215 5.00 28.30 -11.59
CA LEU A 215 5.11 29.57 -12.31
C LEU A 215 3.76 30.31 -12.41
N ASP A 216 2.82 30.05 -11.50
CA ASP A 216 1.53 30.76 -11.50
C ASP A 216 1.75 32.28 -11.34
N ALA A 217 0.90 33.07 -12.01
CA ALA A 217 1.01 34.53 -11.98
C ALA A 217 0.80 35.07 -10.56
N ASP A 218 -0.06 34.41 -9.77
CA ASP A 218 -0.28 34.75 -8.38
C ASP A 218 0.87 34.21 -7.49
N PRO A 219 1.64 35.07 -6.81
CA PRO A 219 2.69 34.63 -5.88
C PRO A 219 2.16 33.83 -4.69
N LEU A 220 0.90 33.98 -4.28
CA LEU A 220 0.30 33.19 -3.21
C LEU A 220 0.12 31.74 -3.66
N VAL A 221 -0.40 31.53 -4.88
CA VAL A 221 -0.55 30.19 -5.47
C VAL A 221 0.81 29.50 -5.56
N ARG A 222 1.84 30.20 -6.04
CA ARG A 222 3.21 29.65 -6.09
C ARG A 222 3.71 29.17 -4.72
N ARG A 223 3.54 30.00 -3.68
CA ARG A 223 3.95 29.63 -2.30
C ARG A 223 3.20 28.42 -1.77
N ILE A 224 1.89 28.31 -2.03
CA ILE A 224 1.08 27.15 -1.62
C ILE A 224 1.61 25.88 -2.30
N VAL A 225 1.83 25.94 -3.61
CA VAL A 225 2.32 24.82 -4.42
C VAL A 225 3.72 24.37 -3.97
N GLU A 226 4.63 25.32 -3.75
CA GLU A 226 5.96 25.05 -3.22
C GLU A 226 5.89 24.38 -1.84
N GLN A 227 5.04 24.89 -0.94
CA GLN A 227 4.87 24.32 0.39
C GLN A 227 4.31 22.90 0.35
N ASP A 228 3.30 22.62 -0.48
CA ASP A 228 2.72 21.28 -0.63
C ASP A 228 3.77 20.29 -1.15
N LEU A 229 4.57 20.70 -2.13
CA LEU A 229 5.66 19.90 -2.68
C LEU A 229 6.79 19.65 -1.67
N LEU A 230 7.11 20.65 -0.83
CA LEU A 230 8.06 20.48 0.27
C LEU A 230 7.53 19.51 1.33
N ILE A 231 6.23 19.55 1.64
CA ILE A 231 5.59 18.58 2.55
C ILE A 231 5.62 17.17 1.97
N MET A 232 5.46 17.02 0.66
CA MET A 232 5.61 15.71 -0.01
C MET A 232 7.04 15.14 0.13
N GLY A 233 8.06 16.00 0.17
CA GLY A 233 9.46 15.59 0.30
C GLY A 233 9.91 14.65 -0.83
N LEU A 234 10.74 13.67 -0.49
CA LEU A 234 11.28 12.68 -1.44
C LEU A 234 10.19 11.89 -2.18
N SER A 235 8.99 11.74 -1.61
CA SER A 235 7.88 11.04 -2.28
C SER A 235 7.38 11.73 -3.55
N ALA A 236 7.66 13.03 -3.72
CA ALA A 236 7.31 13.78 -4.93
C ALA A 236 8.17 13.43 -6.16
N ARG A 237 9.28 12.70 -5.98
CA ARG A 237 10.33 12.52 -6.99
C ARG A 237 9.80 12.10 -8.36
N ASP A 238 9.19 10.92 -8.43
CA ASP A 238 8.85 10.30 -9.71
C ASP A 238 7.88 11.19 -10.50
N TYR A 239 6.99 11.88 -9.78
CA TYR A 239 6.09 12.84 -10.40
C TYR A 239 6.78 14.12 -10.85
N LEU A 240 7.65 14.71 -10.01
CA LEU A 240 8.41 15.89 -10.41
C LEU A 240 9.21 15.61 -11.68
N MET A 241 9.79 14.42 -11.81
CA MET A 241 10.51 14.00 -13.01
C MET A 241 9.58 13.85 -14.23
N GLU A 242 8.40 13.24 -14.07
CA GLU A 242 7.41 13.15 -15.16
C GLU A 242 6.96 14.55 -15.65
N GLN A 243 6.67 15.48 -14.73
CA GLN A 243 6.31 16.85 -15.11
C GLN A 243 7.47 17.58 -15.76
N ARG A 244 8.69 17.39 -15.24
CA ARG A 244 9.92 17.98 -15.77
C ARG A 244 10.18 17.58 -17.24
N GLU A 245 9.87 16.34 -17.61
CA GLU A 245 10.00 15.85 -18.98
C GLU A 245 9.08 16.59 -19.95
N ARG A 246 7.87 16.96 -19.51
CA ARG A 246 6.84 17.64 -20.31
C ARG A 246 6.85 19.17 -20.16
N ALA A 247 7.62 19.69 -19.22
CA ALA A 247 7.65 21.11 -18.85
C ALA A 247 8.43 21.98 -19.87
N THR A 248 8.05 23.27 -19.92
CA THR A 248 8.87 24.30 -20.59
C THR A 248 10.22 24.48 -19.87
N PRO A 249 11.23 25.10 -20.51
CA PRO A 249 12.54 25.31 -19.89
C PRO A 249 12.48 26.01 -18.53
N GLU A 250 11.62 27.02 -18.39
CA GLU A 250 11.47 27.82 -17.16
C GLU A 250 10.86 26.98 -16.04
N LEU A 251 9.81 26.22 -16.36
CA LEU A 251 9.15 25.35 -15.40
C LEU A 251 10.06 24.19 -14.97
N ARG A 252 10.83 23.64 -15.91
CA ARG A 252 11.87 22.64 -15.64
C ARG A 252 12.90 23.15 -14.64
N GLN A 253 13.37 24.40 -14.81
CA GLN A 253 14.29 25.01 -13.83
C GLN A 253 13.63 25.22 -12.45
N ALA A 254 12.36 25.61 -12.41
CA ALA A 254 11.64 25.74 -11.13
C ALA A 254 11.51 24.39 -10.40
N ILE A 255 11.16 23.33 -11.14
CA ILE A 255 11.12 21.96 -10.63
C ILE A 255 12.51 21.53 -10.12
N ASP A 256 13.57 21.79 -10.88
CA ASP A 256 14.94 21.41 -10.52
C ASP A 256 15.41 22.11 -9.22
N ARG A 257 15.14 23.41 -9.07
CA ARG A 257 15.46 24.15 -7.84
C ARG A 257 14.73 23.60 -6.62
N LEU A 258 13.44 23.32 -6.77
CA LEU A 258 12.62 22.76 -5.69
C LEU A 258 13.07 21.36 -5.32
N TRP A 259 13.38 20.51 -6.31
CA TRP A 259 13.89 19.17 -6.06
C TRP A 259 15.22 19.19 -5.29
N GLN A 260 16.15 20.08 -5.68
CA GLN A 260 17.38 20.29 -4.92
C GLN A 260 17.13 20.77 -3.48
N GLN A 261 16.08 21.56 -3.24
CA GLN A 261 15.69 21.97 -1.90
C GLN A 261 15.14 20.78 -1.08
N ILE A 262 14.27 19.96 -1.67
CA ILE A 262 13.77 18.72 -1.05
C ILE A 262 14.94 17.80 -0.66
N GLN A 263 15.88 17.56 -1.59
CA GLN A 263 17.05 16.73 -1.33
C GLN A 263 17.93 17.26 -0.20
N ARG A 264 18.15 18.59 -0.15
CA ARG A 264 18.93 19.23 0.93
C ARG A 264 18.27 19.13 2.28
N ASN A 265 16.95 19.20 2.32
CA ASN A 265 16.19 19.18 3.56
C ASN A 265 16.18 17.79 4.21
N GLY A 266 16.36 16.70 3.44
CA GLY A 266 16.54 15.34 3.97
C GLY A 266 15.27 14.63 4.43
N TRP A 267 14.11 14.96 3.86
CA TRP A 267 12.79 14.38 4.15
C TRP A 267 12.32 13.55 2.97
#